data_AF-A0A8X8KB54-F1
#
_entry.id   AF-A0A8X8KB54-F1
#
_cell.length_a   1.000
_cell.length_b   1.000
_cell.length_c   1.000
_cell.angle_alpha   90.00
_cell.angle_beta   90.00
_cell.angle_gamma   90.00
#
_symmetry.space_group_name_H-M   'P 1'
#
loop_
_entity.id
_entity.type
_entity.pdbx_description
1 polymer ?
#
loop_
_entity_poly.entity_id
_entity_poly.type
_entity_poly.pdbx_seq_one_letter_code
_entity_poly.pdbx_strand_id
1 'polypeptide(L)'
;MPYAHFDALLADVAPLDDIPVAVVDAAEEHVLRGACEAKSQSIIEPILIGDAQQIRSLLLKMGHDSGSCPNFHIIHADSAEAAAKKGVEMVLAGEAKALMKGHLHSDAFLHPILAKLRTDRRLSHVFVADIQTYPKLLLITDAAINIAPDLGTKAAILQNAIDLAHILEVAQPKAAILSAVEVVNPAIVSTVDAACLSKMAERGQITGALVDGPLAFDNAISKESAEIKGIRSTVAGDADILLVPDLVSGNILAKDLEYLAGATLAGIVMGAKVPVILTSRADPARARLVSAALAALVHYRRLETSS
;
A
#
# COMPACT_ATOMS: atom_id res chain seq x y z
N MET A 1 12.26 -4.31 -11.28
CA MET A 1 12.20 -4.43 -9.80
C MET A 1 13.03 -5.63 -9.34
N PRO A 2 13.80 -5.53 -8.24
CA PRO A 2 14.65 -6.63 -7.74
C PRO A 2 13.83 -7.76 -7.10
N TYR A 3 12.65 -7.45 -6.57
CA TYR A 3 11.69 -8.44 -6.10
C TYR A 3 10.89 -9.01 -7.26
N ALA A 4 11.14 -10.29 -7.57
CA ALA A 4 10.29 -11.04 -8.49
C ALA A 4 8.94 -11.41 -7.83
N HIS A 5 9.00 -11.83 -6.57
CA HIS A 5 7.87 -12.31 -5.76
C HIS A 5 8.02 -11.89 -4.30
N PHE A 6 6.95 -12.01 -3.52
CA PHE A 6 6.92 -11.61 -2.11
C PHE A 6 7.96 -12.30 -1.22
N ASP A 7 8.41 -13.50 -1.55
CA ASP A 7 9.39 -14.23 -0.73
C ASP A 7 10.74 -13.50 -0.68
N ALA A 8 11.15 -12.86 -1.78
CA ALA A 8 12.36 -12.05 -1.81
C ALA A 8 12.21 -10.79 -0.95
N LEU A 9 11.01 -10.19 -0.92
CA LEU A 9 10.71 -9.03 -0.07
C LEU A 9 10.74 -9.41 1.41
N LEU A 10 10.12 -10.53 1.78
CA LEU A 10 10.13 -11.01 3.16
C LEU A 10 11.55 -11.35 3.64
N ALA A 11 12.40 -11.87 2.75
CA ALA A 11 13.81 -12.13 3.05
C ALA A 11 14.62 -10.84 3.31
N ASP A 12 14.32 -9.73 2.64
CA ASP A 12 14.96 -8.42 2.87
C ASP A 12 14.52 -7.79 4.21
N VAL A 13 13.31 -8.13 4.68
CA VAL A 13 12.79 -7.65 5.97
C VAL A 13 13.28 -8.47 7.15
N ALA A 14 13.52 -9.78 6.96
CA ALA A 14 13.96 -10.68 8.02
C ALA A 14 15.18 -10.23 8.87
N PRO A 15 16.20 -9.51 8.35
CA PRO A 15 17.30 -9.00 9.16
C PRO A 15 17.00 -7.70 9.93
N LEU A 16 15.86 -7.06 9.71
CA LEU A 16 15.48 -5.81 10.36
C LEU A 16 14.86 -6.06 11.74
N ASP A 17 14.98 -5.10 12.66
CA ASP A 17 14.30 -5.19 13.95
C ASP A 17 12.77 -5.03 13.79
N ASP A 18 12.01 -5.58 14.74
CA ASP A 18 10.56 -5.40 14.80
C ASP A 18 10.19 -3.92 15.00
N ILE A 19 9.30 -3.39 14.16
CA ILE A 19 8.75 -2.05 14.38
C ILE A 19 7.49 -2.10 15.25
N PRO A 20 7.31 -1.20 16.23
CA PRO A 20 6.07 -1.15 16.99
C PRO A 20 4.92 -0.65 16.11
N VAL A 21 3.86 -1.45 16.00
CA VAL A 21 2.70 -1.17 15.13
C VAL A 21 1.43 -1.09 15.97
N ALA A 22 0.76 0.06 15.93
CA ALA A 22 -0.54 0.22 16.58
C ALA A 22 -1.65 -0.42 15.72
N VAL A 23 -2.16 -1.56 16.17
CA VAL A 23 -3.28 -2.28 15.55
C VAL A 23 -4.59 -1.75 16.11
N VAL A 24 -5.27 -0.94 15.31
CA VAL A 24 -6.46 -0.19 15.73
C VAL A 24 -7.71 -1.05 15.59
N ASP A 25 -8.51 -1.12 16.65
CA ASP A 25 -9.73 -1.93 16.72
C ASP A 25 -9.44 -3.42 16.52
N ALA A 26 -8.56 -3.96 17.35
CA ALA A 26 -7.99 -5.30 17.21
C ALA A 26 -8.90 -6.44 17.70
N ALA A 27 -10.13 -6.16 18.15
CA ALA A 27 -11.02 -7.13 18.80
C ALA A 27 -11.73 -8.09 17.82
N GLU A 28 -10.96 -8.73 16.94
CA GLU A 28 -11.47 -9.58 15.87
C GLU A 28 -10.44 -10.67 15.51
N GLU A 29 -10.89 -11.92 15.33
CA GLU A 29 -9.99 -13.07 15.24
C GLU A 29 -9.01 -12.99 14.07
N HIS A 30 -9.49 -12.60 12.88
CA HIS A 30 -8.62 -12.51 11.71
C HIS A 30 -7.55 -11.41 11.87
N VAL A 31 -7.89 -10.29 12.53
CA VAL A 31 -6.93 -9.20 12.82
C VAL A 31 -5.84 -9.71 13.76
N LEU A 32 -6.23 -10.35 14.87
CA LEU A 32 -5.31 -10.91 15.85
C LEU A 32 -4.40 -11.98 15.25
N ARG A 33 -4.94 -12.84 14.38
CA ARG A 33 -4.16 -13.88 13.69
C ARG A 33 -3.07 -13.27 12.80
N GLY A 34 -3.40 -12.21 12.06
CA GLY A 34 -2.44 -11.51 11.22
C GLY A 34 -1.34 -10.81 12.05
N ALA A 35 -1.72 -10.19 13.17
CA ALA A 35 -0.76 -9.60 14.10
C ALA A 35 0.17 -10.64 14.73
N CYS A 36 -0.36 -11.79 15.16
CA CYS A 36 0.43 -12.92 15.67
C CYS A 36 1.41 -13.46 14.63
N GLU A 37 0.96 -13.67 13.39
CA GLU A 37 1.82 -14.19 12.32
C GLU A 37 2.94 -13.22 11.95
N ALA A 38 2.64 -11.92 11.85
CA ALA A 38 3.66 -10.91 11.57
C ALA A 38 4.67 -10.78 12.72
N LYS A 39 4.23 -10.94 13.98
CA LYS A 39 5.13 -10.98 15.13
C LYS A 39 5.96 -12.26 15.18
N SER A 40 5.40 -13.43 14.86
CA SER A 40 6.14 -14.70 14.88
C SER A 40 7.22 -14.76 13.79
N GLN A 41 7.07 -13.94 12.74
CA GLN A 41 8.09 -13.76 11.70
C GLN A 41 9.08 -12.62 11.99
N SER A 42 9.03 -12.00 13.17
CA SER A 42 9.91 -10.88 13.55
C SER A 42 9.85 -9.72 12.54
N ILE A 43 8.64 -9.27 12.22
CA ILE A 43 8.41 -8.13 11.31
C ILE A 43 7.90 -6.92 12.09
N ILE A 44 7.01 -7.14 13.05
CA ILE A 44 6.35 -6.09 13.83
C ILE A 44 6.25 -6.48 15.30
N GLU A 45 6.18 -5.47 16.16
CA GLU A 45 5.75 -5.56 17.55
C GLU A 45 4.32 -4.98 17.67
N PRO A 46 3.27 -5.82 17.64
CA PRO A 46 1.89 -5.35 17.68
C PRO A 46 1.51 -4.75 19.03
N ILE A 47 0.96 -3.53 18.97
CA ILE A 47 0.28 -2.87 20.08
C ILE A 47 -1.22 -2.92 19.77
N LEU A 48 -1.96 -3.75 20.49
CA LEU A 48 -3.36 -4.05 20.22
C LEU A 48 -4.26 -3.02 20.91
N ILE A 49 -5.04 -2.27 20.14
CA ILE A 49 -5.93 -1.22 20.67
C ILE A 49 -7.39 -1.62 20.43
N GLY A 50 -8.22 -1.63 21.48
CA GLY A 50 -9.65 -1.99 21.36
C GLY A 50 -10.23 -2.45 22.69
N ASP A 51 -11.33 -3.22 22.65
CA ASP A 51 -11.88 -3.82 23.87
C ASP A 51 -10.90 -4.86 24.43
N ALA A 52 -10.17 -4.46 25.48
CA ALA A 52 -9.16 -5.30 26.12
C ALA A 52 -9.70 -6.64 26.66
N GLN A 53 -10.96 -6.72 27.10
CA GLN A 53 -11.53 -7.98 27.59
C GLN A 53 -11.80 -8.93 26.41
N GLN A 54 -12.37 -8.40 25.32
CA GLN A 54 -12.62 -9.17 24.11
C GLN A 54 -11.31 -9.64 23.45
N ILE A 55 -10.31 -8.75 23.33
CA ILE A 55 -8.99 -9.10 22.79
C ILE A 55 -8.37 -10.25 23.58
N ARG A 56 -8.31 -10.15 24.92
CA ARG A 56 -7.78 -11.23 25.77
C ARG A 56 -8.56 -12.53 25.62
N SER A 57 -9.89 -12.46 25.59
CA SER A 57 -10.74 -13.64 25.40
C SER A 57 -10.49 -14.33 24.06
N LEU A 58 -10.33 -13.57 22.97
CA LEU A 58 -10.03 -14.12 21.66
C LEU A 58 -8.64 -14.74 21.61
N LEU A 59 -7.61 -14.07 22.15
CA LEU A 59 -6.26 -14.62 22.23
C LEU A 59 -6.23 -15.95 23.02
N LEU A 60 -6.96 -16.03 24.13
CA LEU A 60 -7.13 -17.27 24.90
C LEU A 60 -7.78 -18.38 24.07
N LYS A 61 -8.89 -18.08 23.39
CA LYS A 61 -9.62 -19.06 22.54
C LYS A 61 -8.77 -19.58 21.38
N MET A 62 -7.95 -18.72 20.79
CA MET A 62 -7.02 -19.11 19.72
C MET A 62 -5.86 -19.98 20.23
N GLY A 63 -5.79 -20.27 21.53
CA GLY A 63 -4.73 -21.07 22.14
C GLY A 63 -3.45 -20.28 22.41
N HIS A 64 -3.48 -18.95 22.23
CA HIS A 64 -2.29 -18.12 22.18
C HIS A 64 -1.81 -17.56 23.52
N ASP A 65 -2.47 -17.91 24.63
CA ASP A 65 -1.90 -17.78 25.98
C ASP A 65 -1.07 -19.03 26.39
N SER A 66 -0.91 -20.00 25.46
CA SER A 66 -0.19 -21.27 25.68
C SER A 66 1.23 -21.29 25.08
N GLY A 67 1.79 -20.13 24.69
CA GLY A 67 3.22 -19.99 24.35
C GLY A 67 3.62 -19.93 22.87
N SER A 68 2.70 -19.71 21.92
CA SER A 68 3.06 -19.49 20.50
C SER A 68 2.91 -18.05 19.99
N CYS A 69 2.25 -17.16 20.75
CA CYS A 69 2.18 -15.73 20.45
C CYS A 69 2.65 -14.95 21.70
N PRO A 70 3.52 -13.95 21.58
CA PRO A 70 4.09 -13.26 22.75
C PRO A 70 3.05 -12.41 23.49
N ASN A 71 3.35 -12.06 24.74
CA ASN A 71 2.53 -11.13 25.53
C ASN A 71 2.43 -9.79 24.81
N PHE A 72 1.28 -9.51 24.20
CA PHE A 72 1.04 -8.23 23.54
C PHE A 72 0.77 -7.10 24.52
N HIS A 73 1.24 -5.91 24.14
CA HIS A 73 0.77 -4.69 24.77
C HIS A 73 -0.67 -4.40 24.32
N ILE A 74 -1.63 -4.46 25.25
CA ILE A 74 -3.05 -4.23 24.98
C ILE A 74 -3.48 -2.90 25.61
N ILE A 75 -4.02 -2.00 24.80
CA ILE A 75 -4.55 -0.71 25.21
C ILE A 75 -6.08 -0.73 25.06
N HIS A 76 -6.78 -0.61 26.19
CA HIS A 76 -8.25 -0.56 26.17
C HIS A 76 -8.76 0.70 25.46
N ALA A 77 -9.78 0.58 24.61
CA ALA A 77 -10.52 1.69 24.03
C ALA A 77 -12.02 1.37 24.00
N ASP A 78 -12.85 2.35 24.36
CA ASP A 78 -14.30 2.16 24.51
C ASP A 78 -15.06 2.10 23.16
N SER A 79 -14.42 2.53 22.06
CA SER A 79 -14.99 2.49 20.72
C SER A 79 -13.91 2.41 19.65
N ALA A 80 -14.29 2.01 18.42
CA ALA A 80 -13.38 2.00 17.27
C ALA A 80 -12.78 3.39 16.97
N GLU A 81 -13.56 4.45 17.17
CA GLU A 81 -13.11 5.84 16.99
C GLU A 81 -12.10 6.24 18.07
N ALA A 82 -12.34 5.83 19.32
CA ALA A 82 -11.39 6.03 20.40
C ALA A 82 -10.10 5.24 20.17
N ALA A 83 -10.19 4.02 19.65
CA ALA A 83 -9.04 3.20 19.28
C ALA A 83 -8.21 3.89 18.17
N ALA A 84 -8.86 4.44 17.15
CA ALA A 84 -8.19 5.13 16.06
C ALA A 84 -7.48 6.41 16.53
N LYS A 85 -8.10 7.18 17.44
CA LYS A 85 -7.47 8.35 18.07
C LYS A 85 -6.25 7.96 18.90
N LYS A 86 -6.35 6.92 19.73
CA LYS A 86 -5.22 6.41 20.53
C LYS A 86 -4.06 5.95 19.65
N GLY A 87 -4.33 5.21 18.57
CA GLY A 87 -3.29 4.82 17.61
C GLY A 87 -2.53 6.04 17.05
N VAL A 88 -3.27 7.08 16.66
CA VAL A 88 -2.67 8.34 16.20
C VAL A 88 -1.85 9.04 17.29
N GLU A 89 -2.35 9.08 18.53
CA GLU A 89 -1.64 9.66 19.68
C GLU A 89 -0.30 8.93 19.94
N MET A 90 -0.30 7.60 19.87
CA MET A 90 0.91 6.79 20.02
C MET A 90 1.95 7.06 18.93
N VAL A 91 1.50 7.24 17.68
CA VAL A 91 2.40 7.67 16.59
C VAL A 91 3.01 9.04 16.89
N LEU A 92 2.20 9.99 17.35
CA LEU A 92 2.69 11.33 17.71
C LEU A 92 3.65 11.31 18.91
N ALA A 93 3.44 10.40 19.85
CA ALA A 93 4.34 10.16 20.99
C ALA A 93 5.62 9.39 20.60
N GLY A 94 5.69 8.87 19.37
CA GLY A 94 6.81 8.07 18.88
C GLY A 94 6.82 6.61 19.37
N GLU A 95 5.76 6.18 20.05
CA GLU A 95 5.57 4.83 20.59
C GLU A 95 5.20 3.81 19.50
N ALA A 96 4.52 4.26 18.43
CA ALA A 96 4.22 3.45 17.26
C ALA A 96 4.90 4.01 16.00
N LYS A 97 5.48 3.13 15.18
CA LYS A 97 6.15 3.47 13.90
C LYS A 97 5.30 3.16 12.67
N ALA A 98 4.20 2.45 12.83
CA ALA A 98 3.16 2.29 11.82
C ALA A 98 1.78 2.14 12.46
N LEU A 99 0.73 2.32 11.66
CA LEU A 99 -0.65 2.01 12.03
C LEU A 99 -1.16 0.85 11.20
N MET A 100 -1.93 -0.04 11.81
CA MET A 100 -2.61 -1.13 11.11
C MET A 100 -4.11 -1.06 11.37
N LYS A 101 -4.90 -1.11 10.30
CA LYS A 101 -6.35 -1.17 10.38
C LYS A 101 -6.82 -2.54 10.88
N GLY A 102 -7.60 -2.56 11.95
CA GLY A 102 -8.34 -3.74 12.42
C GLY A 102 -9.80 -3.75 11.96
N HIS A 103 -10.74 -3.98 12.89
CA HIS A 103 -12.14 -4.28 12.58
C HIS A 103 -13.05 -3.06 12.32
N LEU A 104 -12.50 -1.89 12.03
CA LEU A 104 -13.30 -0.69 11.76
C LEU A 104 -13.48 -0.39 10.26
N HIS A 105 -14.41 0.50 9.93
CA HIS A 105 -14.54 1.04 8.57
C HIS A 105 -13.32 1.89 8.20
N SER A 106 -12.90 1.85 6.93
CA SER A 106 -11.73 2.61 6.46
C SER A 106 -11.89 4.10 6.72
N ASP A 107 -13.09 4.67 6.60
CA ASP A 107 -13.33 6.09 6.86
C ASP A 107 -13.06 6.45 8.34
N ALA A 108 -13.54 5.63 9.27
CA ALA A 108 -13.30 5.82 10.71
C ALA A 108 -11.81 5.70 11.08
N PHE A 109 -11.08 4.84 10.35
CA PHE A 109 -9.63 4.67 10.52
C PHE A 109 -8.82 5.84 9.92
N LEU A 110 -9.14 6.24 8.68
CA LEU A 110 -8.40 7.24 7.93
C LEU A 110 -8.68 8.67 8.40
N HIS A 111 -9.88 8.97 8.90
CA HIS A 111 -10.25 10.31 9.34
C HIS A 111 -9.30 10.91 10.40
N PRO A 112 -8.99 10.23 11.54
CA PRO A 112 -8.06 10.77 12.53
C PRO A 112 -6.61 10.86 12.00
N ILE A 113 -6.20 9.94 11.12
CA ILE A 113 -4.89 9.97 10.45
C ILE A 113 -4.78 11.22 9.59
N LEU A 114 -5.79 11.50 8.77
CA LEU A 114 -5.88 12.72 7.95
C LEU A 114 -5.92 13.98 8.80
N ALA A 115 -6.48 13.93 10.01
CA ALA A 115 -6.56 15.11 10.88
C ALA A 115 -5.21 15.48 11.54
N LYS A 116 -4.34 14.49 11.82
CA LYS A 116 -3.18 14.68 12.71
C LYS A 116 -1.83 14.23 12.16
N LEU A 117 -1.83 13.28 11.22
CA LEU A 117 -0.62 12.67 10.64
C LEU A 117 -0.39 13.09 9.19
N ARG A 118 -1.09 14.14 8.73
CA ARG A 118 -0.86 14.74 7.41
C ARG A 118 0.56 15.28 7.29
N THR A 119 1.09 15.12 6.09
CA THR A 119 2.29 15.81 5.59
C THR A 119 1.86 16.81 4.52
N ASP A 120 2.82 17.41 3.83
CA ASP A 120 2.58 18.15 2.58
C ASP A 120 2.18 17.23 1.41
N ARG A 121 2.40 15.92 1.53
CA ARG A 121 1.99 14.91 0.56
C ARG A 121 0.52 14.51 0.76
N ARG A 122 -0.15 14.23 -0.36
CA ARG A 122 -1.47 13.59 -0.38
C ARG A 122 -1.36 12.17 0.17
N LEU A 123 -2.31 11.73 1.00
CA LEU A 123 -2.40 10.31 1.35
C LEU A 123 -2.90 9.52 0.14
N SER A 124 -2.20 8.43 -0.17
CA SER A 124 -2.59 7.52 -1.25
C SER A 124 -2.32 6.07 -0.91
N HIS A 125 -3.13 5.18 -1.45
CA HIS A 125 -2.94 3.74 -1.30
C HIS A 125 -2.18 3.15 -2.49
N VAL A 126 -1.29 2.21 -2.20
CA VAL A 126 -0.60 1.41 -3.22
C VAL A 126 -0.82 -0.07 -2.92
N PHE A 127 -1.40 -0.79 -3.87
CA PHE A 127 -1.30 -2.24 -3.89
C PHE A 127 0.03 -2.65 -4.49
N VAL A 128 0.76 -3.54 -3.83
CA VAL A 128 1.87 -4.29 -4.41
C VAL A 128 1.32 -5.66 -4.76
N ALA A 129 1.23 -5.97 -6.04
CA ALA A 129 0.66 -7.21 -6.55
C ALA A 129 1.75 -8.21 -6.92
N ASP A 130 1.65 -9.42 -6.39
CA ASP A 130 2.40 -10.59 -6.83
C ASP A 130 1.51 -11.42 -7.76
N ILE A 131 1.86 -11.46 -9.04
CA ILE A 131 1.06 -12.03 -10.12
C ILE A 131 1.91 -13.07 -10.84
N GLN A 132 1.47 -14.33 -10.84
CA GLN A 132 2.26 -15.43 -11.42
C GLN A 132 2.62 -15.23 -12.91
N THR A 133 1.75 -14.55 -13.66
CA THR A 133 1.93 -14.28 -15.10
C THR A 133 2.69 -12.99 -15.40
N TYR A 134 3.14 -12.26 -14.37
CA TYR A 134 3.93 -11.04 -14.53
C TYR A 134 5.32 -11.23 -13.90
N PRO A 135 6.43 -10.82 -14.55
CA PRO A 135 7.78 -11.23 -14.16
C PRO A 135 8.34 -10.53 -12.90
N LYS A 136 7.57 -9.62 -12.29
CA LYS A 136 7.98 -8.75 -11.19
C LYS A 136 6.76 -8.31 -10.38
N LEU A 137 6.94 -7.77 -9.17
CA LEU A 137 5.80 -7.16 -8.47
C LEU A 137 5.31 -5.91 -9.23
N LEU A 138 4.00 -5.70 -9.20
CA LEU A 138 3.33 -4.60 -9.90
C LEU A 138 2.65 -3.67 -8.90
N LEU A 139 2.97 -2.37 -8.93
CA LEU A 139 2.34 -1.37 -8.07
C LEU A 139 1.08 -0.81 -8.74
N ILE A 140 -0.02 -0.73 -8.01
CA ILE A 140 -1.29 -0.19 -8.51
C ILE A 140 -1.77 0.89 -7.55
N THR A 141 -1.99 2.11 -8.04
CA THR A 141 -2.39 3.26 -7.20
C THR A 141 -3.35 4.19 -7.95
N ASP A 142 -4.34 4.84 -7.35
CA ASP A 142 -4.90 4.63 -6.02
C ASP A 142 -6.24 3.88 -6.13
N ALA A 143 -6.31 2.71 -5.49
CA ALA A 143 -7.46 1.80 -5.55
C ALA A 143 -8.27 1.73 -4.23
N ALA A 144 -8.00 2.60 -3.25
CA ALA A 144 -8.67 2.52 -1.94
C ALA A 144 -9.04 3.86 -1.27
N ILE A 145 -8.41 4.98 -1.61
CA ILE A 145 -8.59 6.25 -0.86
C ILE A 145 -9.15 7.37 -1.75
N ASN A 146 -8.51 7.66 -2.87
CA ASN A 146 -8.83 8.85 -3.66
C ASN A 146 -9.89 8.56 -4.72
N ILE A 147 -11.14 8.98 -4.47
CA ILE A 147 -12.32 8.64 -5.29
C ILE A 147 -12.18 9.08 -6.75
N ALA A 148 -11.99 10.38 -6.99
CA ALA A 148 -11.83 10.97 -8.30
C ALA A 148 -10.76 12.07 -8.21
N PRO A 149 -9.46 11.69 -8.19
CA PRO A 149 -8.39 12.65 -7.99
C PRO A 149 -8.26 13.59 -9.19
N ASP A 150 -8.08 14.89 -8.92
CA ASP A 150 -7.68 15.85 -9.95
C ASP A 150 -6.22 15.66 -10.38
N LEU A 151 -5.77 16.40 -11.39
CA LEU A 151 -4.41 16.28 -11.94
C LEU A 151 -3.32 16.47 -10.87
N GLY A 152 -3.46 17.47 -9.99
CA GLY A 152 -2.49 17.72 -8.93
C GLY A 152 -2.45 16.60 -7.88
N THR A 153 -3.62 16.08 -7.52
CA THR A 153 -3.78 14.93 -6.63
C THR A 153 -3.16 13.68 -7.27
N LYS A 154 -3.39 13.44 -8.56
CA LYS A 154 -2.77 12.33 -9.32
C LYS A 154 -1.24 12.43 -9.35
N ALA A 155 -0.69 13.63 -9.51
CA ALA A 155 0.76 13.83 -9.46
C ALA A 155 1.34 13.47 -8.08
N ALA A 156 0.65 13.85 -7.00
CA ALA A 156 1.07 13.48 -5.64
C ALA A 156 0.93 11.97 -5.37
N ILE A 157 -0.16 11.34 -5.83
CA ILE A 157 -0.37 9.89 -5.75
C ILE A 157 0.76 9.15 -6.49
N LEU A 158 1.09 9.61 -7.71
CA LEU A 158 2.15 9.03 -8.51
C LEU A 158 3.51 9.15 -7.83
N GLN A 159 3.85 10.33 -7.29
CA GLN A 159 5.11 10.50 -6.57
C GLN A 159 5.22 9.56 -5.38
N ASN A 160 4.16 9.38 -4.60
CA ASN A 160 4.15 8.41 -3.49
C ASN A 160 4.43 6.97 -3.95
N ALA A 161 3.90 6.56 -5.09
CA ALA A 161 4.14 5.23 -5.64
C ALA A 161 5.56 5.08 -6.21
N ILE A 162 6.12 6.14 -6.81
CA ILE A 162 7.52 6.18 -7.22
C ILE A 162 8.44 6.07 -6.01
N ASP A 163 8.16 6.81 -4.94
CA ASP A 163 8.92 6.75 -3.69
C ASP A 163 8.86 5.34 -3.08
N LEU A 164 7.70 4.67 -3.12
CA LEU A 164 7.58 3.27 -2.71
C LEU A 164 8.40 2.34 -3.61
N ALA A 165 8.37 2.51 -4.93
CA ALA A 165 9.16 1.70 -5.84
C ALA A 165 10.68 1.85 -5.58
N HIS A 166 11.15 3.04 -5.22
CA HIS A 166 12.54 3.25 -4.80
C HIS A 166 12.86 2.58 -3.46
N ILE A 167 11.94 2.61 -2.49
CA ILE A 167 12.06 1.84 -1.24
C ILE A 167 12.16 0.33 -1.53
N LEU A 168 11.48 -0.13 -2.59
CA LEU A 168 11.59 -1.48 -3.13
C LEU A 168 12.78 -1.67 -4.09
N GLU A 169 13.78 -0.78 -4.01
CA GLU A 169 15.05 -0.84 -4.73
C GLU A 169 14.90 -0.86 -6.28
N VAL A 170 13.80 -0.34 -6.81
CA VAL A 170 13.65 -0.08 -8.24
C VAL A 170 14.38 1.21 -8.58
N ALA A 171 15.58 1.11 -9.15
CA ALA A 171 16.43 2.26 -9.44
C ALA A 171 15.79 3.29 -10.39
N GLN A 172 15.07 2.82 -11.41
CA GLN A 172 14.34 3.66 -12.35
C GLN A 172 12.96 3.05 -12.64
N PRO A 173 11.95 3.32 -11.79
CA PRO A 173 10.60 2.79 -11.97
C PRO A 173 10.00 3.27 -13.29
N LYS A 174 9.24 2.39 -13.94
CA LYS A 174 8.42 2.69 -15.13
C LYS A 174 6.97 2.85 -14.71
N ALA A 175 6.45 4.07 -14.76
CA ALA A 175 5.08 4.37 -14.38
C ALA A 175 4.18 4.61 -15.59
N ALA A 176 3.22 3.72 -15.80
CA ALA A 176 2.20 3.84 -16.82
C ALA A 176 0.97 4.57 -16.25
N ILE A 177 0.55 5.64 -16.92
CA ILE A 177 -0.68 6.36 -16.57
C ILE A 177 -1.84 5.80 -17.40
N LEU A 178 -2.75 5.12 -16.71
CA LEU A 178 -3.78 4.34 -17.36
C LEU A 178 -4.92 5.20 -17.90
N SER A 179 -5.38 4.83 -19.09
CA SER A 179 -6.64 5.29 -19.69
C SER A 179 -7.26 4.17 -20.53
N ALA A 180 -8.37 4.46 -21.19
CA ALA A 180 -9.05 3.52 -22.08
C ALA A 180 -8.42 3.45 -23.48
N VAL A 181 -7.67 4.47 -23.88
CA VAL A 181 -7.05 4.62 -25.20
C VAL A 181 -5.68 5.29 -25.09
N GLU A 182 -4.87 5.18 -26.14
CA GLU A 182 -3.47 5.64 -26.16
C GLU A 182 -3.29 7.05 -26.75
N VAL A 183 -4.33 7.57 -27.40
CA VAL A 183 -4.33 8.90 -28.00
C VAL A 183 -5.04 9.88 -27.09
N VAL A 184 -4.46 11.07 -26.93
CA VAL A 184 -5.09 12.16 -26.17
C VAL A 184 -6.43 12.52 -26.79
N ASN A 185 -7.49 12.30 -26.03
CA ASN A 185 -8.86 12.63 -26.40
C ASN A 185 -9.45 13.51 -25.30
N PRO A 186 -9.69 14.81 -25.55
CA PRO A 186 -10.26 15.72 -24.56
C PRO A 186 -11.61 15.29 -23.97
N ALA A 187 -12.36 14.41 -24.65
CA ALA A 187 -13.59 13.82 -24.13
C ALA A 187 -13.35 12.73 -23.08
N ILE A 188 -12.13 12.19 -23.00
CA ILE A 188 -11.69 11.21 -22.01
C ILE A 188 -10.65 11.86 -21.11
N VAL A 189 -11.09 12.45 -19.99
CA VAL A 189 -10.27 13.26 -19.08
C VAL A 189 -8.97 12.55 -18.67
N SER A 190 -9.01 11.24 -18.42
CA SER A 190 -7.82 10.47 -18.05
C SER A 190 -6.72 10.47 -19.12
N THR A 191 -7.07 10.64 -20.41
CA THR A 191 -6.05 10.77 -21.47
C THR A 191 -5.31 12.10 -21.40
N VAL A 192 -6.03 13.18 -21.05
CA VAL A 192 -5.46 14.51 -20.88
C VAL A 192 -4.59 14.54 -19.63
N ASP A 193 -5.10 13.99 -18.52
CA ASP A 193 -4.35 13.89 -17.28
C ASP A 193 -3.06 13.10 -17.47
N ALA A 194 -3.12 11.96 -18.17
CA ALA A 194 -1.96 11.14 -18.47
C ALA A 194 -0.89 11.91 -19.25
N ALA A 195 -1.28 12.59 -20.33
CA ALA A 195 -0.34 13.41 -21.11
C ALA A 195 0.27 14.54 -20.27
N CYS A 196 -0.52 15.18 -19.41
CA CYS A 196 -0.02 16.20 -18.49
C CYS A 196 0.96 15.63 -17.47
N LEU A 197 0.69 14.47 -16.87
CA LEU A 197 1.56 13.82 -15.89
C LEU A 197 2.89 13.38 -16.52
N SER A 198 2.86 12.80 -17.72
CA SER A 198 4.07 12.50 -18.49
C SER A 198 4.91 13.77 -18.72
N LYS A 199 4.26 14.89 -19.09
CA LYS A 199 4.96 16.16 -19.29
C LYS A 199 5.50 16.77 -17.99
N MET A 200 4.78 16.60 -16.89
CA MET A 200 5.24 17.01 -15.55
C MET A 200 6.49 16.24 -15.14
N ALA A 201 6.57 14.94 -15.45
CA ALA A 201 7.77 14.14 -15.21
C ALA A 201 8.96 14.59 -16.07
N GLU A 202 8.76 14.81 -17.37
CA GLU A 202 9.80 15.35 -18.26
C GLU A 202 10.34 16.71 -17.80
N ARG A 203 9.50 17.52 -17.15
CA ARG A 203 9.85 18.84 -16.62
C ARG A 203 10.38 18.79 -15.18
N GLY A 204 10.52 17.61 -14.59
CA GLY A 204 11.04 17.43 -13.23
C GLY A 204 10.09 17.84 -12.11
N GLN A 205 8.79 18.00 -12.38
CA GLN A 205 7.77 18.20 -11.35
C GLN A 205 7.42 16.88 -10.64
N ILE A 206 7.53 15.77 -11.37
CA ILE A 206 7.49 14.40 -10.86
C ILE A 206 8.87 13.81 -11.12
N THR A 207 9.48 13.18 -10.13
CA THR A 207 10.90 12.82 -10.16
C THR A 207 11.13 11.37 -9.79
N GLY A 208 12.21 10.78 -10.30
CA GLY A 208 12.67 9.44 -9.92
C GLY A 208 12.24 8.30 -10.86
N ALA A 209 11.29 8.54 -11.77
CA ALA A 209 10.74 7.51 -12.65
C ALA A 209 10.67 7.94 -14.13
N LEU A 210 10.61 6.94 -15.00
CA LEU A 210 10.11 7.11 -16.37
C LEU A 210 8.59 7.07 -16.32
N VAL A 211 7.94 8.12 -16.81
CA VAL A 211 6.47 8.24 -16.77
C VAL A 211 5.97 8.36 -18.21
N ASP A 212 4.99 7.55 -18.57
CA ASP A 212 4.34 7.66 -19.87
C ASP A 212 2.85 7.31 -19.80
N GLY A 213 2.10 7.86 -20.74
CA GLY A 213 0.66 7.76 -20.81
C GLY A 213 0.06 8.82 -21.74
N PRO A 214 -1.18 8.61 -22.20
CA PRO A 214 -2.07 7.55 -21.76
C PRO A 214 -1.75 6.17 -22.34
N LEU A 215 -1.91 5.13 -21.52
CA LEU A 215 -1.77 3.74 -21.93
C LEU A 215 -3.02 2.96 -21.53
N ALA A 216 -3.57 2.18 -22.46
CA ALA A 216 -4.49 1.09 -22.09
C ALA A 216 -3.73 0.02 -21.30
N PHE A 217 -4.47 -0.72 -20.46
CA PHE A 217 -3.88 -1.68 -19.53
C PHE A 217 -3.00 -2.72 -20.23
N ASP A 218 -3.49 -3.30 -21.33
CA ASP A 218 -2.76 -4.29 -22.13
C ASP A 218 -1.42 -3.76 -22.64
N ASN A 219 -1.35 -2.50 -23.05
CA ASN A 219 -0.11 -1.88 -23.49
C ASN A 219 0.85 -1.55 -22.35
N ALA A 220 0.34 -1.32 -21.14
CA ALA A 220 1.18 -1.08 -19.98
C ALA A 220 1.91 -2.35 -19.55
N ILE A 221 1.26 -3.52 -19.69
CA ILE A 221 1.77 -4.80 -19.18
C ILE A 221 2.30 -5.77 -20.25
N SER A 222 1.95 -5.62 -21.52
CA SER A 222 2.38 -6.53 -22.61
C SER A 222 3.17 -5.79 -23.67
N LYS A 223 4.45 -6.15 -23.79
CA LYS A 223 5.33 -5.65 -24.85
C LYS A 223 4.81 -6.02 -26.24
N GLU A 224 4.25 -7.21 -26.40
CA GLU A 224 3.64 -7.64 -27.67
C GLU A 224 2.46 -6.74 -28.06
N SER A 225 1.55 -6.44 -27.11
CA SER A 225 0.41 -5.54 -27.40
C SER A 225 0.89 -4.14 -27.78
N ALA A 226 1.89 -3.61 -27.06
CA ALA A 226 2.49 -2.32 -27.35
C ALA A 226 3.12 -2.26 -28.75
N GLU A 227 3.82 -3.32 -29.17
CA GLU A 227 4.44 -3.44 -30.50
C GLU A 227 3.38 -3.52 -31.61
N ILE A 228 2.34 -4.34 -31.43
CA ILE A 228 1.23 -4.49 -32.39
C ILE A 228 0.54 -3.14 -32.64
N LYS A 229 0.34 -2.35 -31.58
CA LYS A 229 -0.26 -1.01 -31.67
C LYS A 229 0.73 0.09 -32.07
N GLY A 230 2.00 -0.24 -32.29
CA GLY A 230 3.03 0.70 -32.73
C GLY A 230 3.42 1.75 -31.69
N ILE A 231 3.24 1.46 -30.40
CA ILE A 231 3.50 2.38 -29.30
C ILE A 231 5.00 2.49 -29.06
N ARG A 232 5.53 3.72 -29.17
CA ARG A 232 6.94 4.02 -28.91
C ARG A 232 7.08 4.60 -27.52
N SER A 233 7.37 3.74 -26.55
CA SER A 233 7.49 4.10 -25.14
C SER A 233 8.55 3.23 -24.46
N THR A 234 9.29 3.81 -23.51
CA THR A 234 10.20 3.06 -22.63
C THR A 234 9.49 2.44 -21.44
N VAL A 235 8.21 2.79 -21.22
CA VAL A 235 7.34 2.31 -20.14
C VAL A 235 6.40 1.21 -20.64
N ALA A 236 5.85 1.34 -21.85
CA ALA A 236 4.88 0.37 -22.38
C ALA A 236 5.45 -1.07 -22.41
N GLY A 237 4.64 -2.01 -21.96
CA GLY A 237 4.93 -3.44 -21.92
C GLY A 237 5.79 -3.90 -20.75
N ASP A 238 6.23 -2.99 -19.88
CA ASP A 238 7.15 -3.28 -18.78
C ASP A 238 6.93 -2.33 -17.58
N ALA A 239 5.68 -1.95 -17.30
CA ALA A 239 5.36 -1.06 -16.18
C ALA A 239 5.75 -1.68 -14.81
N ASP A 240 6.35 -0.89 -13.93
CA ASP A 240 6.47 -1.20 -12.50
C ASP A 240 5.31 -0.61 -11.70
N ILE A 241 4.74 0.51 -12.16
CA ILE A 241 3.66 1.26 -11.50
C ILE A 241 2.53 1.51 -12.49
N LEU A 242 1.30 1.27 -12.06
CA LEU A 242 0.06 1.63 -12.75
C LEU A 242 -0.66 2.72 -11.95
N LEU A 243 -0.74 3.93 -12.50
CA LEU A 243 -1.62 4.97 -11.99
C LEU A 243 -2.99 4.85 -12.65
N VAL A 244 -4.00 4.46 -11.87
CA VAL A 244 -5.39 4.34 -12.34
C VAL A 244 -6.07 5.71 -12.42
N PRO A 245 -7.09 5.87 -13.28
CA PRO A 245 -7.73 7.17 -13.48
C PRO A 245 -8.60 7.62 -12.30
N ASP A 246 -9.19 6.66 -11.57
CA ASP A 246 -10.10 6.86 -10.45
C ASP A 246 -10.19 5.60 -9.57
N LEU A 247 -10.84 5.74 -8.41
CA LEU A 247 -11.01 4.66 -7.44
C LEU A 247 -11.75 3.46 -8.00
N VAL A 248 -12.77 3.68 -8.84
CA VAL A 248 -13.61 2.60 -9.37
C VAL A 248 -12.76 1.71 -10.27
N SER A 249 -12.02 2.31 -11.18
CA SER A 249 -11.10 1.62 -12.09
C SER A 249 -10.02 0.86 -11.33
N GLY A 250 -9.42 1.48 -10.31
CA GLY A 250 -8.41 0.83 -9.49
C GLY A 250 -8.95 -0.32 -8.65
N ASN A 251 -10.13 -0.16 -8.06
CA ASN A 251 -10.75 -1.19 -7.23
C ASN A 251 -11.14 -2.41 -8.08
N ILE A 252 -11.76 -2.19 -9.25
CA ILE A 252 -12.09 -3.26 -10.20
C ILE A 252 -10.81 -3.99 -10.63
N LEU A 253 -9.77 -3.26 -11.06
CA LEU A 253 -8.50 -3.88 -11.48
C LEU A 253 -7.88 -4.74 -10.36
N ALA A 254 -7.81 -4.22 -9.13
CA ALA A 254 -7.26 -4.96 -8.00
C ALA A 254 -8.06 -6.24 -7.72
N LYS A 255 -9.40 -6.17 -7.78
CA LYS A 255 -10.28 -7.31 -7.52
C LYS A 255 -10.28 -8.33 -8.67
N ASP A 256 -10.19 -7.89 -9.92
CA ASP A 256 -10.03 -8.79 -11.06
C ASP A 256 -8.72 -9.58 -10.95
N LEU A 257 -7.62 -8.91 -10.59
CA LEU A 257 -6.33 -9.58 -10.39
C LEU A 257 -6.38 -10.58 -9.23
N GLU A 258 -6.99 -10.21 -8.11
CA GLU A 258 -7.08 -11.09 -6.94
C GLU A 258 -7.98 -12.31 -7.20
N TYR A 259 -9.20 -12.10 -7.69
CA TYR A 259 -10.23 -13.14 -7.77
C TYR A 259 -10.20 -13.93 -9.08
N LEU A 260 -9.79 -13.31 -10.20
CA LEU A 260 -9.79 -13.97 -11.52
C LEU A 260 -8.38 -14.37 -11.97
N ALA A 261 -7.35 -13.59 -11.61
CA ALA A 261 -5.97 -13.89 -11.99
C ALA A 261 -5.15 -14.58 -10.89
N GLY A 262 -5.72 -14.83 -9.71
CA GLY A 262 -5.07 -15.51 -8.60
C GLY A 262 -3.89 -14.74 -7.99
N ALA A 263 -3.85 -13.42 -8.20
CA ALA A 263 -2.82 -12.56 -7.64
C ALA A 263 -2.98 -12.42 -6.12
N THR A 264 -1.88 -12.20 -5.41
CA THR A 264 -1.91 -11.76 -4.02
C THR A 264 -1.54 -10.28 -3.96
N LEU A 265 -2.39 -9.45 -3.36
CA LEU A 265 -2.18 -8.00 -3.28
C LEU A 265 -1.95 -7.59 -1.83
N ALA A 266 -0.81 -6.95 -1.56
CA ALA A 266 -0.50 -6.32 -0.27
C ALA A 266 -0.78 -4.81 -0.35
N GLY A 267 -1.37 -4.23 0.70
CA GLY A 267 -1.85 -2.85 0.71
C GLY A 267 -1.12 -1.96 1.72
N ILE A 268 -0.58 -0.84 1.25
CA ILE A 268 0.06 0.17 2.10
C ILE A 268 -0.37 1.58 1.69
N VAL A 269 -0.55 2.43 2.70
CA VAL A 269 -0.86 3.85 2.51
C VAL A 269 0.38 4.69 2.75
N MET A 270 0.68 5.52 1.77
CA MET A 270 1.80 6.46 1.72
C MET A 270 1.31 7.90 1.92
N GLY A 271 2.24 8.84 2.13
CA GLY A 271 1.95 10.27 2.32
C GLY A 271 1.60 10.69 3.77
N ALA A 272 1.46 9.74 4.70
CA ALA A 272 1.39 10.04 6.13
C ALA A 272 2.80 10.04 6.77
N LYS A 273 2.90 10.64 7.98
CA LYS A 273 4.15 10.68 8.78
C LYS A 273 4.76 9.29 9.03
N VAL A 274 3.92 8.28 9.14
CA VAL A 274 4.29 6.86 9.28
C VAL A 274 3.57 6.05 8.20
N PRO A 275 4.11 4.88 7.78
CA PRO A 275 3.36 3.96 6.94
C PRO A 275 2.07 3.50 7.64
N VAL A 276 1.02 3.31 6.84
CA VAL A 276 -0.28 2.86 7.33
C VAL A 276 -0.69 1.60 6.56
N ILE A 277 -0.79 0.49 7.28
CA ILE A 277 -1.18 -0.81 6.76
C ILE A 277 -2.71 -0.84 6.62
N LEU A 278 -3.18 -0.91 5.37
CA LEU A 278 -4.59 -0.85 5.03
C LEU A 278 -4.97 -2.08 4.22
N THR A 279 -5.33 -3.15 4.92
CA THR A 279 -5.78 -4.40 4.31
C THR A 279 -7.31 -4.47 4.30
N SER A 280 -7.86 -5.25 3.37
CA SER A 280 -9.25 -5.68 3.40
C SER A 280 -9.45 -6.80 4.41
N ARG A 281 -10.68 -6.94 4.91
CA ARG A 281 -11.09 -8.07 5.77
C ARG A 281 -11.01 -9.40 5.03
N ALA A 282 -11.15 -9.37 3.71
CA ALA A 282 -11.10 -10.55 2.84
C ALA A 282 -9.67 -10.96 2.44
N ASP A 283 -8.66 -10.14 2.77
CA ASP A 283 -7.29 -10.39 2.30
C ASP A 283 -6.70 -11.66 2.94
N PRO A 284 -6.01 -12.49 2.15
CA PRO A 284 -5.36 -13.69 2.67
C PRO A 284 -4.27 -13.33 3.69
N ALA A 285 -3.88 -14.32 4.51
CA ALA A 285 -2.83 -14.15 5.52
C ALA A 285 -1.54 -13.58 4.93
N ARG A 286 -1.11 -14.10 3.77
CA ARG A 286 0.09 -13.65 3.05
C ARG A 286 0.05 -12.17 2.68
N ALA A 287 -1.09 -11.66 2.22
CA ALA A 287 -1.25 -10.23 1.89
C ALA A 287 -1.06 -9.34 3.12
N ARG A 288 -1.61 -9.74 4.27
CA ARG A 288 -1.47 -9.00 5.55
C ARG A 288 -0.04 -9.00 6.05
N LEU A 289 0.63 -10.16 6.02
CA LEU A 289 2.03 -10.31 6.38
C LEU A 289 2.94 -9.41 5.53
N VAL A 290 2.77 -9.45 4.20
CA VAL A 290 3.56 -8.63 3.28
C VAL A 290 3.24 -7.14 3.45
N SER A 291 2.01 -6.77 3.77
CA SER A 291 1.66 -5.38 4.07
C SER A 291 2.38 -4.88 5.33
N ALA A 292 2.55 -5.73 6.34
CA ALA A 292 3.37 -5.42 7.51
C ALA A 292 4.86 -5.31 7.17
N ALA A 293 5.37 -6.20 6.32
CA ALA A 293 6.75 -6.15 5.81
C ALA A 293 7.04 -4.87 5.03
N LEU A 294 6.10 -4.45 4.16
CA LEU A 294 6.17 -3.17 3.45
C LEU A 294 6.25 -1.99 4.42
N ALA A 295 5.48 -2.00 5.52
CA ALA A 295 5.53 -0.95 6.52
C ALA A 295 6.89 -0.91 7.25
N ALA A 296 7.48 -2.06 7.56
CA ALA A 296 8.83 -2.15 8.12
C ALA A 296 9.87 -1.54 7.16
N LEU A 297 9.87 -1.95 5.88
CA LEU A 297 10.77 -1.38 4.87
C LEU A 297 10.62 0.13 4.74
N VAL A 298 9.38 0.62 4.63
CA VAL A 298 9.11 2.06 4.54
C VAL A 298 9.63 2.80 5.77
N HIS A 299 9.52 2.21 6.96
CA HIS A 299 10.06 2.82 8.17
C HIS A 299 11.60 2.92 8.13
N TYR A 300 12.29 1.80 7.93
CA TYR A 300 13.76 1.76 7.99
C TYR A 300 14.41 2.57 6.87
N ARG A 301 13.95 2.43 5.63
CA ARG A 301 14.55 3.13 4.48
C ARG A 301 14.35 4.65 4.55
N ARG A 302 13.26 5.13 5.16
CA ARG A 302 13.07 6.58 5.42
C ARG A 302 14.05 7.14 6.46
N LEU A 303 14.45 6.33 7.44
CA LEU A 303 15.47 6.74 8.42
C LEU A 303 16.84 6.90 7.75
N GLU A 304 17.19 6.01 6.81
CA GLU A 304 18.42 6.09 6.03
C GLU A 304 18.50 7.36 5.18
N THR A 305 17.38 7.81 4.60
CA THR A 305 17.35 9.05 3.77
C THR A 305 17.30 10.33 4.60
N SER A 306 16.94 10.25 5.88
CA SER A 306 16.82 11.40 6.78
C SER A 306 18.08 11.64 7.63
N SER A 307 19.07 10.76 7.51
CA SER A 307 20.37 10.81 8.22
C SER A 307 21.45 11.41 7.33
#